data_AF-A0A7V2MY39-F1
#
_entry.id   AF-A0A7V2MY39-F1
#
_cell.length_a   1.000
_cell.length_b   1.000
_cell.length_c   1.000
_cell.angle_alpha   90.00
_cell.angle_beta   90.00
_cell.angle_gamma   90.00
#
_symmetry.space_group_name_H-M   'P 1'
#
loop_
_entity.id
_entity.type
_entity.pdbx_description
1 polymer ?
#
loop_
_entity_poly.entity_id
_entity_poly.type
_entity_poly.pdbx_seq_one_letter_code
_entity_poly.pdbx_strand_id
1 'polypeptide(L)' 'MPLETLQRGSDVVTPDVLLTPRIGCVTRETYAPFFTQVVEHVLESLDGRVPERALNPEALARRGARRP' A
#
# COMPACT_ATOMS: atom_id res chain seq x y z
N MET A 1 1.04 -6.37 6.87
CA MET A 1 1.85 -5.17 7.15
C MET A 1 1.94 -5.04 8.66
N PRO A 2 3.10 -5.29 9.29
CA PRO A 2 3.25 -4.95 10.70
C PRO A 2 3.03 -3.45 10.83
N LEU A 3 2.19 -3.03 11.78
CA LEU A 3 2.24 -1.66 12.26
C LEU A 3 3.64 -1.51 12.84
N GLU A 4 4.49 -0.72 12.20
CA GLU A 4 5.77 -0.33 12.80
C GLU A 4 5.46 0.57 13.99
N THR A 5 5.15 -0.07 15.11
CA THR A 5 4.89 0.60 16.36
C THR A 5 6.24 0.86 17.01
N LEU A 6 6.54 2.15 17.15
CA LEU A 6 7.68 2.60 17.94
C LEU A 6 7.50 2.12 19.39
N GLN A 7 8.42 1.29 19.86
CA GLN A 7 8.39 0.76 21.23
C GLN A 7 8.86 1.83 22.21
N ARG A 8 8.28 1.83 23.43
CA ARG A 8 8.79 2.66 24.52
C ARG A 8 10.25 2.30 24.81
N GLY A 9 11.11 3.31 24.95
CA GLY A 9 12.54 3.13 25.19
C GLY A 9 13.38 2.92 23.94
N SER A 10 12.80 3.08 22.73
CA SER A 10 13.60 3.10 21.49
C SER A 10 14.56 4.29 21.51
N ASP A 11 15.78 4.09 21.02
CA ASP A 11 16.85 5.11 21.04
C ASP A 11 16.50 6.41 20.30
N VAL A 12 15.51 6.39 19.42
CA VAL A 12 15.00 7.55 18.67
C VAL A 12 14.06 8.45 19.49
N VAL A 13 13.66 8.02 20.69
CA VAL A 13 12.79 8.80 21.60
C VAL A 13 13.66 9.70 22.48
N THR A 14 14.08 10.83 21.92
CA THR A 14 14.88 11.86 22.60
C THR A 14 14.13 13.20 22.66
N PRO A 15 14.42 14.09 23.61
CA PRO A 15 13.74 15.38 23.75
C PRO A 15 13.82 16.28 22.51
N ASP A 16 14.88 16.16 21.71
CA ASP A 16 15.16 17.04 20.56
C ASP A 16 14.55 16.53 19.24
N VAL A 17 13.76 15.46 19.27
CA VAL A 17 13.19 14.84 18.07
C VAL A 17 11.67 14.85 18.11
N LEU A 18 11.04 15.41 17.07
CA LEU A 18 9.61 15.30 16.85
C LEU A 18 9.27 14.00 16.12
N LEU A 19 8.56 13.11 16.80
CA LEU A 19 8.10 11.84 16.22
C LEU A 19 6.64 11.97 15.76
N THR A 20 6.33 11.44 14.57
CA THR A 20 4.96 11.31 14.08
C THR A 20 4.62 9.84 13.84
N PRO A 21 3.45 9.34 14.25
CA PRO A 21 3.10 7.92 14.16
C PRO A 21 2.67 7.51 12.74
N ARG A 22 3.55 7.67 11.74
CA ARG A 22 3.29 7.39 10.31
C ARG A 22 1.95 7.98 9.82
N ILE A 23 1.64 9.20 10.25
CA ILE A 23 0.38 9.87 9.90
C ILE A 23 0.47 10.73 8.64
N GLY A 24 1.60 10.72 7.93
CA GLY A 24 1.85 11.61 6.78
C GLY A 24 0.84 11.52 5.64
N CYS A 25 0.10 10.40 5.55
CA CYS A 25 -0.96 10.20 4.56
C CYS A 25 -2.31 9.83 5.19
N VAL A 26 -2.44 9.91 6.53
CA VAL A 26 -3.62 9.42 7.27
C VAL A 26 -4.66 10.53 7.35
N THR A 27 -5.23 10.87 6.21
CA THR A 27 -6.32 11.84 6.07
C THR A 27 -7.46 11.21 5.28
N ARG A 28 -8.68 11.73 5.43
CA ARG A 28 -9.83 11.23 4.68
C ARG A 28 -9.64 11.46 3.18
N GLU A 29 -9.11 12.61 2.84
CA GLU A 29 -8.86 13.09 1.48
C GLU A 29 -7.86 12.20 0.74
N THR A 30 -6.90 11.63 1.46
CA THR A 30 -5.92 10.69 0.89
C THR A 30 -6.44 9.24 0.94
N TYR A 31 -7.03 8.80 2.05
CA TYR A 31 -7.45 7.41 2.23
C TYR A 31 -8.63 7.02 1.33
N ALA A 32 -9.63 7.90 1.18
CA ALA A 32 -10.81 7.59 0.38
C ALA A 32 -10.44 7.21 -1.08
N PRO A 33 -9.74 8.06 -1.86
CA PRO A 33 -9.36 7.68 -3.22
C PRO A 33 -8.32 6.55 -3.25
N PHE A 34 -7.40 6.47 -2.27
CA PHE A 34 -6.40 5.40 -2.21
C PHE A 34 -7.05 4.02 -2.12
N PHE A 35 -7.97 3.82 -1.17
CA PHE A 35 -8.61 2.52 -0.99
C PHE A 35 -9.59 2.18 -2.11
N THR A 36 -10.26 3.16 -2.72
CA THR A 36 -11.05 2.95 -3.94
C THR A 36 -10.17 2.35 -5.04
N GLN A 37 -9.01 2.96 -5.34
CA GLN A 37 -8.08 2.47 -6.36
C GLN A 37 -7.54 1.07 -6.04
N VAL A 38 -7.25 0.78 -4.77
CA VAL A 38 -6.80 -0.56 -4.34
C VAL A 38 -7.87 -1.61 -4.68
N VAL A 39 -9.13 -1.34 -4.37
CA VAL A 39 -10.23 -2.27 -4.65
C VAL A 39 -10.41 -2.43 -6.15
N GLU A 40 -10.41 -1.34 -6.92
CA GLU A 40 -10.51 -1.36 -8.38
C GLU A 40 -9.41 -2.24 -9.01
N HIS A 41 -8.15 -2.03 -8.66
CA HIS A 41 -7.05 -2.83 -9.20
C HIS A 41 -7.14 -4.32 -8.84
N VAL A 42 -7.64 -4.65 -7.63
CA VAL A 42 -7.87 -6.05 -7.24
C VAL A 42 -8.94 -6.68 -8.14
N LEU A 43 -10.04 -5.98 -8.39
CA LEU A 43 -11.11 -6.45 -9.26
C LEU A 43 -10.61 -6.65 -10.71
N GLU A 44 -9.88 -5.68 -11.25
CA GLU A 44 -9.28 -5.80 -12.59
C GLU A 44 -8.35 -7.01 -12.69
N SER A 45 -7.51 -7.23 -11.68
CA SER A 45 -6.63 -8.39 -11.64
C SER A 45 -7.40 -9.72 -11.54
N LEU A 46 -8.54 -9.75 -10.85
CA LEU A 46 -9.39 -10.93 -10.75
C LEU A 46 -10.11 -11.24 -12.07
N ASP A 47 -10.48 -10.21 -12.82
CA ASP A 47 -11.00 -10.30 -14.20
C ASP A 47 -9.93 -10.71 -15.23
N GLY A 48 -8.66 -10.84 -14.81
CA GLY A 48 -7.54 -11.16 -15.70
C GLY A 48 -7.04 -9.97 -16.52
N ARG A 49 -7.49 -8.75 -16.20
CA ARG A 49 -7.00 -7.50 -16.78
C ARG A 49 -5.74 -7.05 -16.02
N VAL A 50 -4.89 -6.29 -16.70
CA VAL A 50 -3.72 -5.64 -16.08
C VAL A 50 -4.17 -4.26 -15.58
N PRO A 51 -4.07 -3.96 -14.28
CA PRO A 51 -4.42 -2.65 -13.77
C PRO A 51 -3.55 -1.54 -14.37
N GLU A 52 -4.13 -0.38 -14.65
CA GLU A 52 -3.44 0.75 -15.29
C GLU A 52 -2.19 1.18 -14.51
N ARG A 53 -2.26 1.13 -13.17
CA ARG A 53 -1.15 1.50 -12.27
C ARG A 53 -0.42 0.28 -11.69
N ALA A 54 -0.38 -0.82 -12.43
CA ALA A 54 0.39 -1.98 -12.01
C ALA A 54 1.88 -1.62 -11.87
N LEU A 55 2.46 -1.86 -10.69
CA LEU A 55 3.89 -1.65 -10.43
C LEU A 55 4.78 -2.56 -11.29
N ASN A 56 4.27 -3.74 -11.63
CA ASN A 56 4.96 -4.74 -12.45
C ASN A 56 3.95 -5.42 -13.40
N PRO A 57 3.65 -4.80 -14.56
CA PRO A 57 2.69 -5.33 -15.53
C PRO A 57 3.09 -6.71 -16.10
N GLU A 58 4.39 -6.96 -16.27
CA GLU A 58 4.90 -8.20 -16.86
C GLU A 58 4.69 -9.43 -15.97
N ALA A 59 4.67 -9.27 -14.64
CA ALA A 59 4.34 -10.35 -13.71
C ALA A 59 2.88 -10.80 -13.85
N LEU A 60 1.97 -9.84 -14.12
CA LEU A 60 0.55 -10.12 -14.32
C LEU A 60 0.30 -10.80 -15.68
N ALA A 61 0.97 -10.35 -16.74
CA ALA A 61 0.89 -10.98 -18.06
C ALA A 61 1.32 -12.46 -18.02
N ARG A 62 2.38 -12.79 -17.27
CA ARG A 62 2.86 -14.18 -17.10
C ARG A 62 1.89 -15.05 -16.30
N ARG A 63 1.08 -14.46 -15.41
CA ARG A 63 0.06 -15.19 -14.64
C ARG A 63 -1.13 -15.60 -15.50
N GLY A 64 -1.56 -14.73 -16.42
CA GLY A 64 -2.62 -15.05 -17.38
C GLY A 64 -2.27 -16.23 -18.30
N ALA A 65 -1.00 -16.33 -18.71
CA ALA A 65 -0.50 -17.45 -19.54
C ALA A 65 -0.38 -18.80 -18.80
N ARG A 66 -0.53 -18.82 -17.46
CA ARG A 66 -0.37 -20.01 -16.61
C ARG A 66 -1.70 -20.60 -16.10
N ARG A 67 -2.84 -19.98 -16.44
CA ARG A 67 -4.17 -20.54 -16.15
C ARG A 67 -4.57 -21.46 -17.33
N PRO A 68 -4.76 -22.78 -17.12
CA PRO A 68 -5.35 -23.64 -18.14
C PRO A 68 -6.80 -23.24 -18.45
#